data_AF-A0A165NWN2-F1
#
_entry.id   AF-A0A165NWN2-F1
#
_cell.length_a   1.000
_cell.length_b   1.000
_cell.length_c   1.000
_cell.angle_alpha   90.00
_cell.angle_beta   90.00
_cell.angle_gamma   90.00
#
_symmetry.space_group_name_H-M   'P 1'
#
loop_
_entity.id
_entity.type
_entity.pdbx_description
1 polymer ?
#
loop_
_entity_poly.entity_id
_entity_poly.type
_entity_poly.pdbx_seq_one_letter_code
_entity_poly.pdbx_strand_id
1 'polypeptide(L)'
;MPRMKDILTKEEDQKVNELFIELLDAHSKKEAKLIKKEIDEIYETAKERYFSSLKGNKEQSSTKEKFFKYTLPKIRLKESQPQEIRAVLA
;
A
#
# COMPACT_ATOMS: atom_id res chain seq x y z
N MET A 1 -19.22 -4.53 -19.04
CA MET A 1 -17.88 -4.55 -18.40
C MET A 1 -17.76 -5.85 -17.62
N PRO A 2 -16.60 -6.52 -17.61
CA PRO A 2 -16.38 -7.70 -16.77
C PRO A 2 -16.55 -7.32 -15.30
N ARG A 3 -17.00 -8.26 -14.47
CA ARG A 3 -17.07 -8.01 -13.03
C ARG A 3 -15.64 -8.05 -12.47
N MET A 4 -15.34 -7.27 -11.44
CA MET A 4 -14.00 -7.29 -10.81
C MET A 4 -13.59 -8.70 -10.36
N LYS A 5 -14.55 -9.51 -9.90
CA LYS A 5 -14.35 -10.91 -9.53
C LYS A 5 -13.85 -11.80 -10.66
N ASP A 6 -14.12 -11.42 -11.92
CA ASP A 6 -13.70 -12.19 -13.10
C ASP A 6 -12.25 -11.84 -13.51
N ILE A 7 -11.68 -10.77 -12.94
CA ILE A 7 -10.36 -10.22 -13.30
C ILE A 7 -9.30 -10.57 -12.24
N LEU A 8 -9.73 -10.77 -10.99
CA LEU A 8 -8.87 -11.18 -9.90
C LEU A 8 -8.38 -12.62 -10.08
N THR A 9 -7.12 -12.86 -9.74
CA THR A 9 -6.63 -14.23 -9.55
C THR A 9 -7.16 -14.80 -8.24
N LYS A 10 -7.08 -16.14 -8.08
CA LYS A 10 -7.51 -16.81 -6.84
C LYS A 10 -6.76 -16.29 -5.61
N GLU A 11 -5.47 -16.01 -5.76
CA GLU A 11 -4.62 -15.47 -4.68
C GLU A 11 -5.02 -14.04 -4.31
N GLU A 12 -5.29 -13.19 -5.31
CA GLU A 12 -5.74 -11.82 -5.08
C GLU A 12 -7.14 -11.78 -4.44
N ASP A 13 -8.05 -12.66 -4.86
CA ASP A 13 -9.39 -12.77 -4.26
C ASP A 13 -9.30 -13.22 -2.78
N GLN A 14 -8.45 -14.20 -2.47
CA GLN A 14 -8.17 -14.60 -1.09
C GLN A 14 -7.61 -13.44 -0.27
N LYS A 15 -6.58 -12.74 -0.78
CA LYS A 15 -5.95 -11.61 -0.09
C LYS A 15 -6.94 -10.45 0.13
N VAL A 16 -7.81 -10.17 -0.83
CA VAL A 16 -8.86 -9.15 -0.67
C VAL A 16 -9.86 -9.57 0.41
N ASN A 17 -10.25 -10.84 0.47
CA ASN A 17 -11.14 -11.33 1.52
C ASN A 17 -10.49 -11.25 2.92
N GLU A 18 -9.20 -11.56 3.05
CA GLU A 18 -8.44 -11.38 4.29
C GLU A 18 -8.41 -9.90 4.72
N LEU A 19 -8.07 -9.00 3.80
CA LEU A 19 -8.07 -7.56 4.06
C LEU A 19 -9.47 -7.03 4.41
N PHE A 20 -10.55 -7.63 3.88
CA PHE A 20 -11.91 -7.29 4.31
C PHE A 20 -12.20 -7.71 5.75
N ILE A 21 -11.69 -8.86 6.19
CA ILE A 21 -11.81 -9.29 7.59
C ILE A 21 -11.03 -8.34 8.49
N GLU A 22 -9.80 -7.98 8.11
CA GLU A 22 -8.99 -7.01 8.84
C GLU A 22 -9.64 -5.62 8.87
N LEU A 23 -10.31 -5.21 7.80
CA LEU A 23 -11.04 -3.94 7.74
C LEU A 23 -12.21 -3.90 8.73
N LEU A 24 -12.89 -5.04 8.91
CA LEU A 24 -13.99 -5.18 9.87
C LEU A 24 -13.48 -5.16 11.32
N ASP A 25 -12.29 -5.70 11.54
CA ASP A 25 -11.63 -5.74 12.86
C ASP A 25 -10.83 -4.45 13.16
N ALA A 26 -10.67 -3.55 12.18
CA ALA A 26 -9.89 -2.34 12.35
C ALA A 26 -10.49 -1.40 13.41
N HIS A 27 -9.72 -1.16 14.48
CA HIS A 27 -10.14 -0.31 15.59
C HIS A 27 -9.90 1.19 15.32
N SER A 28 -9.03 1.53 14.37
CA SER A 28 -8.71 2.92 14.02
C SER A 28 -9.11 3.29 12.60
N LYS A 29 -9.63 4.51 12.43
CA LYS A 29 -9.91 5.10 11.10
C LYS A 29 -8.67 5.17 10.22
N LYS A 30 -7.47 5.28 10.80
CA LYS A 30 -6.21 5.29 10.05
C LYS A 30 -5.89 3.89 9.49
N GLU A 31 -6.07 2.85 10.30
CA GLU A 31 -5.87 1.46 9.90
C GLU A 31 -6.87 1.07 8.82
N ALA A 32 -8.15 1.36 9.02
CA ALA A 32 -9.18 1.13 8.02
C ALA A 32 -8.86 1.82 6.68
N LYS A 33 -8.26 3.02 6.72
CA LYS A 33 -7.85 3.75 5.51
C LYS A 33 -6.65 3.10 4.82
N LEU A 34 -5.70 2.54 5.57
CA LEU A 34 -4.55 1.82 5.02
C LEU A 34 -4.99 0.51 4.37
N ILE A 35 -5.81 -0.27 5.06
CA ILE A 35 -6.35 -1.54 4.56
C ILE A 35 -7.18 -1.29 3.30
N LYS A 36 -8.03 -0.27 3.30
CA LYS A 36 -8.79 0.12 2.10
C LYS A 36 -7.88 0.49 0.93
N LYS A 37 -6.79 1.22 1.19
CA LYS A 37 -5.81 1.59 0.17
C LYS A 37 -5.13 0.35 -0.42
N GLU A 38 -4.83 -0.65 0.41
CA GLU A 38 -4.23 -1.91 -0.05
C GLU A 38 -5.22 -2.72 -0.92
N ILE A 39 -6.48 -2.78 -0.53
CA ILE A 39 -7.55 -3.37 -1.36
C ILE A 39 -7.65 -2.65 -2.72
N ASP A 40 -7.63 -1.31 -2.71
CA ASP A 40 -7.71 -0.50 -3.93
C ASP A 40 -6.49 -0.75 -4.86
N GLU A 41 -5.29 -0.90 -4.31
CA GLU A 41 -4.06 -1.22 -5.05
C GLU A 41 -4.12 -2.60 -5.73
N ILE A 42 -4.72 -3.60 -5.07
CA ILE A 42 -4.95 -4.93 -5.68
C ILE A 42 -5.91 -4.80 -6.87
N TYR A 43 -7.00 -4.05 -6.71
CA TYR A 43 -7.95 -3.82 -7.80
C TYR A 43 -7.34 -3.03 -8.96
N GLU A 44 -6.51 -2.04 -8.69
CA GLU A 44 -5.80 -1.29 -9.73
C GLU A 44 -4.85 -2.19 -10.51
N THR A 45 -4.07 -3.02 -9.82
CA THR A 45 -3.15 -3.97 -10.45
C THR A 45 -3.90 -4.98 -11.33
N ALA A 46 -5.01 -5.52 -10.83
CA ALA A 46 -5.87 -6.45 -11.57
C ALA A 46 -6.49 -5.78 -12.82
N LYS A 47 -6.97 -4.54 -12.69
CA LYS A 47 -7.45 -3.72 -13.81
C LYS A 47 -6.36 -3.49 -14.85
N GLU A 48 -5.18 -3.03 -14.42
CA GLU A 48 -4.05 -2.78 -15.32
C GLU A 48 -3.67 -4.04 -16.09
N ARG A 49 -3.63 -5.20 -15.42
CA ARG A 49 -3.39 -6.50 -16.06
C ARG A 49 -4.44 -6.79 -17.14
N TYR A 50 -5.73 -6.66 -16.80
CA TYR A 50 -6.82 -6.92 -17.74
C TYR A 50 -6.81 -5.98 -18.94
N PHE A 51 -6.63 -4.68 -18.71
CA PHE A 51 -6.53 -3.70 -19.80
C PHE A 51 -5.25 -3.88 -20.62
N SER A 52 -4.15 -4.32 -20.00
CA SER A 52 -2.92 -4.68 -20.70
C SER A 52 -3.07 -5.96 -21.53
N SER A 53 -3.84 -6.95 -21.09
CA SER A 53 -4.18 -8.13 -21.90
C SER A 53 -5.09 -7.76 -23.08
N LEU A 54 -6.01 -6.80 -22.89
CA LEU A 54 -6.84 -6.26 -23.98
C LEU A 54 -6.05 -5.42 -24.98
N LYS A 55 -5.12 -4.57 -24.51
CA LYS A 55 -4.25 -3.73 -25.35
C LYS A 55 -3.08 -4.51 -25.96
N GLY A 56 -2.59 -5.54 -25.29
CA GLY A 56 -1.48 -6.40 -25.74
C GLY A 56 -1.81 -7.23 -26.97
N ASN A 57 -3.09 -7.32 -27.34
CA ASN A 57 -3.50 -7.85 -28.64
C ASN A 57 -3.42 -6.82 -29.78
N LYS A 58 -3.00 -5.58 -29.50
CA LYS A 58 -2.70 -4.56 -30.51
C LYS A 58 -1.23 -4.14 -30.57
N GLU A 59 -0.48 -4.17 -29.47
CA GLU A 59 0.92 -3.73 -29.49
C GLU A 59 1.79 -4.55 -28.52
N GLN A 60 2.48 -5.56 -29.04
CA GLN A 60 3.75 -6.03 -28.48
C GLN A 60 4.75 -4.87 -28.55
N SER A 61 4.76 -3.92 -27.61
CA SER A 61 5.85 -2.94 -27.55
C SER A 61 5.90 -2.15 -26.24
N SER A 62 7.09 -2.16 -25.65
CA SER A 62 7.67 -1.10 -24.83
C SER A 62 7.33 -1.04 -23.33
N THR A 63 8.07 -1.88 -22.59
CA THR A 63 9.01 -1.46 -21.54
C THR A 63 8.52 -0.42 -20.53
N LYS A 64 8.17 -0.86 -19.31
CA LYS A 64 8.41 -0.06 -18.09
C LYS A 64 8.87 -0.95 -16.94
N GLU A 65 10.18 -1.17 -16.90
CA GLU A 65 10.91 -1.34 -15.64
C GLU A 65 10.51 -0.18 -14.71
N LYS A 66 9.90 -0.50 -13.57
CA LYS A 66 9.85 0.43 -12.44
C LYS A 66 10.55 -0.24 -11.27
N PHE A 67 11.86 -0.03 -11.23
CA PHE A 67 12.69 -0.29 -10.06
C PHE A 67 12.10 0.42 -8.84
N PHE A 68 11.63 -0.37 -7.87
CA PHE A 68 11.25 0.11 -6.55
C PHE A 68 12.52 0.53 -5.79
N LYS A 69 12.78 1.84 -5.72
CA LYS A 69 13.64 2.40 -4.65
C LYS A 69 12.77 2.55 -3.41
N TYR A 70 12.77 1.54 -2.55
CA TYR A 70 12.26 1.67 -1.18
C TYR A 70 13.21 2.57 -0.39
N THR A 71 12.98 3.88 -0.39
CA THR A 71 13.55 4.76 0.64
C THR A 71 12.66 4.66 1.88
N LEU A 72 13.06 3.84 2.85
CA LEU A 72 12.46 3.79 4.18
C LEU A 72 12.45 5.20 4.81
N PRO A 73 11.36 5.60 5.50
CA PRO A 73 11.34 6.88 6.20
C PRO A 73 12.32 6.85 7.37
N LYS A 74 13.20 7.85 7.45
CA LYS A 74 14.09 8.07 8.60
C LYS A 74 13.23 8.29 9.85
N ILE A 75 13.22 7.29 10.74
CA ILE A 75 12.63 7.41 12.07
C ILE A 75 13.46 8.46 12.83
N ARG A 76 12.81 9.58 13.16
CA ARG A 76 13.39 10.67 13.94
C ARG A 76 13.44 10.23 15.39
N LEU A 77 14.62 9.81 15.87
CA LEU A 77 14.86 9.57 17.29
C LEU A 77 14.65 10.90 18.04
N LYS A 78 13.66 10.91 18.94
CA LYS A 78 13.47 11.96 19.94
C LYS A 78 14.65 11.89 20.90
N GLU A 79 15.56 12.85 20.83
CA GLU A 79 16.51 13.06 21.91
C GLU A 79 15.78 13.73 23.08
N SER A 80 15.72 12.99 24.17
CA SER A 80 15.25 13.45 25.48
C SER A 80 16.13 14.59 26.00
N GLN A 81 15.48 15.58 26.60
CA GLN A 81 16.07 16.79 27.19
C GLN A 81 17.23 16.47 28.15
N PRO A 82 18.35 17.21 28.11
CA PRO A 82 19.17 17.41 29.30
C PRO A 82 18.60 18.57 30.15
N GLN A 83 18.31 18.27 31.41
CA GLN A 83 17.90 19.24 32.43
C GLN A 83 19.04 20.24 32.66
N GLU A 84 18.74 21.53 32.58
CA GLU A 84 19.65 22.60 33.00
C GLU A 84 19.82 22.54 34.52
N ILE A 85 20.93 21.96 34.97
CA ILE A 85 21.38 22.07 36.36
C ILE A 85 21.88 23.51 36.54
N ARG A 86 21.05 24.31 37.22
CA ARG A 86 21.43 25.62 37.75
C ARG A 86 22.64 25.47 38.67
N ALA A 87 23.78 26.04 38.27
CA ALA A 87 24.83 26.41 39.21
C ALA A 87 24.70 27.91 39.50
N VAL A 88 24.13 28.18 40.67
CA VAL A 88 24.01 29.46 41.34
C VAL A 88 25.34 29.77 42.05
N LEU A 89 25.85 30.99 41.86
CA LEU A 89 26.81 31.75 42.67
C LEU A 89 28.08 31.07 43.22
N ALA A 90 29.24 31.65 42.87
CA ALA A 90 30.14 32.30 43.83
C ALA A 90 31.03 33.31 43.11
#